data_AF-A0A9E3CRU6-F1
#
_entry.id   AF-A0A9E3CRU6-F1
#
_cell.length_a   1.000
_cell.length_b   1.000
_cell.length_c   1.000
_cell.angle_alpha   90.00
_cell.angle_beta   90.00
_cell.angle_gamma   90.00
#
_symmetry.space_group_name_H-M   'P 1'
#
loop_
_entity.id
_entity.type
_entity.pdbx_description
1 polymer ?
#
loop_
_entity_poly.entity_id
_entity_poly.type
_entity_poly.pdbx_seq_one_letter_code
_entity_poly.pdbx_strand_id
1 'polypeptide(L)' 'MNTRSVALFIIVLVLGLALAACARTDTVHLRNPQTGQEVTCGPYPFYALRASASAQLESQCIQDFEKQGFLRLAKAD' A
#
# COMPACT_ATOMS: atom_id res chain seq x y z
N MET A 1 18.18 35.84 8.69
CA MET A 1 17.47 34.71 8.08
C MET A 1 17.54 34.90 6.57
N ASN A 2 18.35 34.11 5.86
CA ASN A 2 18.64 34.33 4.44
C ASN A 2 17.48 33.84 3.57
N THR A 3 17.00 34.68 2.66
CA THR A 3 15.96 34.35 1.67
C THR A 3 16.27 33.09 0.87
N ARG A 4 17.55 32.82 0.61
CA ARG A 4 18.04 31.60 -0.05
C ARG A 4 17.80 30.33 0.77
N SER A 5 17.95 30.41 2.10
CA SER A 5 17.71 29.28 3.00
C SER A 5 16.22 28.98 3.15
N VAL A 6 15.37 30.01 3.11
CA VAL A 6 13.90 29.86 3.16
C VAL A 6 13.39 29.20 1.87
N ALA A 7 13.88 29.62 0.71
CA ALA A 7 13.49 29.03 -0.58
C ALA A 7 13.85 27.54 -0.66
N LEU A 8 15.05 27.16 -0.22
CA LEU A 8 15.49 25.77 -0.16
C LEU A 8 14.59 24.91 0.74
N PHE A 9 14.20 25.46 1.90
CA PHE A 9 13.35 24.75 2.85
C PHE A 9 11.95 24.48 2.27
N ILE A 10 11.37 25.46 1.57
CA ILE A 10 10.06 25.31 0.90
C ILE A 10 10.12 24.25 -0.20
N ILE A 11 11.19 24.24 -1.02
CA ILE A 11 11.35 23.26 -2.09
C ILE A 11 11.40 21.84 -1.53
N VAL A 12 12.19 21.60 -0.47
CA VAL A 12 12.29 20.29 0.17
C VAL A 12 10.93 19.84 0.74
N LEU A 13 10.19 20.76 1.33
CA LEU A 13 8.89 20.47 1.94
C LEU A 13 7.82 20.11 0.89
N VAL A 14 7.79 20.83 -0.24
CA VAL A 14 6.90 20.54 -1.37
C VAL A 14 7.28 19.21 -2.04
N LEU A 15 8.57 18.92 -2.20
CA LEU A 15 9.04 17.68 -2.80
C LEU A 15 8.68 16.46 -1.94
N GLY A 16 8.77 16.58 -0.60
CA GLY A 16 8.33 15.54 0.33
C GLY A 16 6.82 15.26 0.26
N LEU A 17 5.99 16.30 0.10
CA LEU A 17 4.54 16.17 -0.06
C LEU A 17 4.15 15.51 -1.39
N ALA A 18 4.86 15.82 -2.47
CA ALA A 18 4.62 15.20 -3.78
C ALA A 18 4.90 13.69 -3.78
N LEU A 19 5.94 13.25 -3.06
CA LEU A 19 6.27 11.83 -2.92
C LEU A 19 5.23 11.05 -2.10
N ALA A 20 4.60 11.69 -1.11
CA ALA A 20 3.57 11.07 -0.29
C ALA A 20 2.24 10.83 -1.05
N ALA A 21 1.95 11.62 -2.08
CA ALA A 21 0.75 11.46 -2.91
C ALA A 21 0.82 10.22 -3.83
N CYS A 22 2.01 9.67 -4.05
CA CYS A 22 2.23 8.41 -4.77
C CYS A 22 2.18 7.17 -3.86
N ALA A 23 1.60 7.28 -2.66
CA ALA A 23 1.34 6.12 -1.81
C ALA A 23 0.38 5.17 -2.55
N ARG A 24 0.95 4.18 -3.25
CA ARG A 24 0.22 3.12 -3.94
C ARG A 24 -0.74 2.48 -2.95
N THR A 25 -2.02 2.53 -3.28
CA THR A 25 -3.02 1.64 -2.73
C THR A 25 -2.82 0.28 -3.39
N ASP A 26 -1.79 -0.44 -2.98
CA ASP A 26 -1.57 -1.79 -3.46
C ASP A 26 -2.71 -2.70 -3.01
N THR A 27 -3.26 -3.45 -3.96
CA THR A 27 -4.26 -4.48 -3.74
C THR A 27 -3.64 -5.81 -4.09
N VAL A 28 -3.86 -6.80 -3.23
CA VAL A 28 -3.41 -8.18 -3.49
C VAL A 28 -4.62 -9.00 -3.89
N HIS A 29 -4.60 -9.54 -5.10
CA HIS A 29 -5.63 -10.45 -5.58
C HIS A 29 -5.20 -11.89 -5.28
N LEU A 30 -6.10 -12.69 -4.73
CA LEU A 30 -5.90 -14.11 -4.49
C LEU A 30 -7.00 -14.92 -5.16
N ARG A 31 -6.67 -16.12 -5.60
CA ARG A 31 -7.60 -17.05 -6.26
C ARG A 31 -7.52 -18.43 -5.65
N ASN A 32 -8.68 -19.03 -5.38
CA ASN A 32 -8.77 -20.44 -5.05
C ASN A 32 -8.77 -21.27 -6.35
N PRO A 33 -7.77 -22.13 -6.58
CA PRO A 33 -7.67 -22.92 -7.81
C PRO A 33 -8.71 -24.04 -7.88
N GLN A 34 -9.28 -24.47 -6.75
CA GLN A 34 -10.26 -25.57 -6.70
C GLN A 34 -11.66 -25.08 -7.03
N THR A 35 -12.05 -23.89 -6.53
CA THR A 35 -13.40 -23.33 -6.71
C THR A 35 -13.45 -22.24 -7.79
N GLY A 36 -12.30 -21.72 -8.20
CA GLY A 36 -12.19 -20.56 -9.09
C GLY A 36 -12.53 -19.22 -8.44
N GLN A 37 -12.81 -19.19 -7.14
CA GLN A 37 -13.18 -17.98 -6.42
C GLN A 37 -12.00 -17.00 -6.30
N GLU A 38 -12.26 -15.71 -6.56
CA GLU A 38 -11.27 -14.64 -6.43
C GLU A 38 -11.63 -13.71 -5.27
N VAL A 39 -10.62 -13.30 -4.52
CA VAL A 39 -10.73 -12.38 -3.38
C VAL A 39 -9.66 -11.31 -3.48
N THR A 40 -9.93 -10.13 -2.94
CA THR A 40 -8.99 -9.01 -2.94
C THR A 40 -8.73 -8.57 -1.52
N CYS A 41 -7.46 -8.57 -1.11
CA CYS A 41 -6.99 -7.96 0.13
C CYS A 41 -6.55 -6.53 -0.19
N GLY A 42 -7.24 -5.55 0.41
CA GLY A 42 -7.03 -4.13 0.15
C GLY A 42 -8.01 -3.53 -0.89
N PRO A 43 -7.89 -2.23 -1.19
CA PRO A 43 -6.81 -1.34 -0.73
C PRO A 43 -7.05 -0.86 0.71
N TYR A 44 -6.02 -0.95 1.55
CA TYR A 44 -6.06 -0.36 2.88
C TYR A 44 -5.60 1.10 2.80
N PRO A 45 -6.32 2.05 3.40
CA PRO A 45 -5.97 3.46 3.29
C PRO A 45 -4.63 3.72 3.97
N PHE A 46 -3.62 4.09 3.17
CA PHE A 46 -2.28 4.40 3.65
C PHE A 46 -2.25 5.83 4.20
N TYR A 47 -2.52 5.99 5.49
CA TYR A 47 -2.16 7.21 6.21
C TYR A 47 -0.76 7.01 6.79
N ALA A 48 0.19 7.92 6.53
CA ALA A 48 1.59 7.78 6.97
C ALA A 48 1.76 7.50 8.49
N LEU A 49 0.77 7.89 9.32
CA LEU A 49 0.71 7.61 10.76
C LEU A 49 0.24 6.20 11.13
N ARG A 50 -0.26 5.41 10.17
CA ARG A 50 -0.82 4.06 10.35
C ARG A 50 -0.25 3.01 9.40
N ALA A 51 0.88 3.30 8.76
CA ALA A 51 1.53 2.41 7.80
C ALA A 51 1.74 0.98 8.34
N SER A 52 2.10 0.84 9.62
CA SER A 52 2.23 -0.47 10.28
C SER A 52 0.90 -1.20 10.43
N ALA A 53 -0.17 -0.49 10.80
CA ALA A 53 -1.49 -1.08 10.98
C ALA A 53 -2.11 -1.54 9.65
N SER A 54 -1.96 -0.76 8.57
CA SER A 54 -2.42 -1.15 7.23
C SER A 54 -1.66 -2.35 6.69
N ALA A 55 -0.34 -2.40 6.87
CA ALA A 55 0.47 -3.55 6.46
C ALA A 55 0.10 -4.83 7.22
N GLN A 56 -0.25 -4.70 8.50
CA GLN A 56 -0.63 -5.83 9.33
C GLN A 56 -2.02 -6.39 8.96
N LEU A 57 -2.98 -5.51 8.63
CA LEU A 57 -4.29 -5.92 8.10
C LEU A 57 -4.16 -6.68 6.78
N GLU A 58 -3.31 -6.19 5.88
CA GLU A 58 -3.04 -6.85 4.61
C GLU A 58 -2.42 -8.23 4.82
N SER A 59 -1.37 -8.31 5.63
CA SER A 59 -0.71 -9.59 5.94
C SER A 59 -1.69 -10.59 6.55
N GLN A 60 -2.60 -10.13 7.41
CA GLN A 60 -3.59 -10.99 8.05
C GLN A 60 -4.61 -11.53 7.04
N CYS A 61 -5.16 -10.67 6.19
CA CYS A 61 -6.08 -11.07 5.12
C CYS A 61 -5.46 -12.15 4.22
N ILE A 62 -4.23 -11.93 3.79
CA ILE A 62 -3.53 -12.86 2.90
C ILE A 62 -3.32 -14.21 3.59
N GLN A 63 -2.80 -14.23 4.82
CA GLN A 63 -2.56 -15.47 5.53
C GLN A 63 -3.83 -16.28 5.77
N ASP A 64 -4.96 -15.60 6.05
CA ASP A 64 -6.23 -16.28 6.27
C ASP A 64 -6.76 -16.95 5.00
N PHE A 65 -6.59 -16.32 3.83
CA PHE A 65 -6.96 -16.92 2.55
C PHE A 65 -5.95 -17.97 2.05
N GLU A 66 -4.65 -17.79 2.28
CA GLU A 66 -3.63 -18.80 1.97
C GLU A 66 -3.88 -20.11 2.74
N LYS A 67 -4.29 -20.03 4.02
CA LYS A 67 -4.73 -21.20 4.81
C LYS A 67 -5.96 -21.91 4.23
N GLN A 68 -6.81 -21.17 3.51
CA GLN A 68 -7.98 -21.70 2.82
C GLN A 68 -7.66 -22.24 1.41
N GLY A 69 -6.37 -22.25 1.02
CA GLY A 69 -5.91 -22.76 -0.26
C GLY A 69 -5.95 -21.74 -1.40
N PHE A 70 -6.12 -20.45 -1.10
CA PHE A 70 -6.01 -19.40 -2.11
C PHE A 70 -4.54 -19.12 -2.43
N LEU A 71 -4.26 -18.81 -3.68
CA LEU A 71 -2.94 -18.45 -4.19
C LEU A 71 -2.94 -17.00 -4.65
N ARG A 72 -1.88 -16.26 -4.35
CA ARG A 72 -1.69 -14.90 -4.85
C ARG A 72 -1.59 -14.91 -6.38
N LEU A 73 -2.36 -14.03 -7.02
CA LEU A 73 -2.21 -13.75 -8.44
C LEU A 73 -1.04 -12.77 -8.63
N ALA A 74 -0.24 -13.00 -9.67
CA ALA A 74 0.74 -12.01 -10.08
C ALA A 74 0.00 -10.71 -10.42
N LYS A 75 0.48 -9.58 -9.89
CA LYS A 75 -0.01 -8.26 -10.27
C LYS A 75 0.14 -8.16 -11.79
N ALA A 76 -0.96 -7.96 -12.52
CA ALA A 76 -0.88 -7.65 -13.94
C ALA A 76 -0.18 -6.28 -14.05
N ASP A 77 1.00 -6.29 -14.66
CA ASP A 77 1.78 -5.08 -14.97
C ASP A 77 1.06 -4.19 -15.99
#